data_AF-A0A7Z9HVR5-F1
#
_entry.id   AF-A0A7Z9HVR5-F1
#
_cell.length_a   1.000
_cell.length_b   1.000
_cell.length_c   1.000
_cell.angle_alpha   90.00
_cell.angle_beta   90.00
_cell.angle_gamma   90.00
#
_symmetry.space_group_name_H-M   'P 1'
#
loop_
_entity.id
_entity.type
_entity.pdbx_description
1 polymer ?
#
loop_
_entity_poly.entity_id
_entity_poly.type
_entity_poly.pdbx_seq_one_letter_code
_entity_poly.pdbx_strand_id
1 'polypeptide(L)'
;MAYFGIVAGSILACMAFVNMFVISSVAFRHSIGKRKSYQLGAEEWQQRLNTAQLRFRALDSERRYWAGKRKFNVVKKVFENRANSICSFYLYPHDLKPLPAYRPGQFIVLCLNIPDPDDHQIIDEENRCYSLSDASNSEYYRVSIRGVPAPMVNSEIYPPGLVSNYMHEQVNEQDLIDVQAPSGDFFLDTSQNHPVVLIAGGVGVTPILSMLKTLATEQSSREIWVLYGVRNSDDLAFETEFQESLETLEQLRIYVIYSDVMPDDCDNSNDRMQHEFGYADISRLQSILPCNNYEYYICGPGPMMTALRHGLLDWGVPDRDIKYEQFTPERPSPQSDALVSTDQGHVFSVSFSISKKTFKWSSEKSIYALSRSKKFKTNRIKYSCKQGKCGSCMTAVKSGSVEYPDIQPSFPNLVNGSCLPCICVPSSDIHLEA
;
A
#
# COMPACT_ATOMS: atom_id res chain seq x y z
N MET A 1 39.24 13.93 86.06
CA MET A 1 38.14 14.61 85.34
C MET A 1 38.36 14.73 83.83
N ALA A 2 39.60 14.89 83.31
CA ALA A 2 39.84 15.05 81.87
C ALA A 2 39.45 13.84 80.99
N TYR A 3 39.62 12.61 81.48
CA TYR A 3 39.34 11.39 80.70
C TYR A 3 37.85 11.19 80.40
N PHE A 4 36.97 11.55 81.34
CA PHE A 4 35.52 11.48 81.16
C PHE A 4 35.01 12.47 80.10
N GLY A 5 35.63 13.66 80.00
CA GLY A 5 35.26 14.66 78.99
C GLY A 5 35.58 14.19 77.56
N ILE A 6 36.70 13.50 77.37
CA ILE A 6 37.10 12.97 76.05
C ILE A 6 36.15 11.85 75.61
N VAL A 7 35.84 10.90 76.51
CA VAL A 7 34.92 9.79 76.21
C VAL A 7 33.50 10.32 75.90
N ALA A 8 33.01 11.28 76.68
CA ALA A 8 31.71 11.91 76.42
C ALA A 8 31.68 12.67 75.08
N GLY A 9 32.76 13.38 74.74
CA GLY A 9 32.91 14.07 73.45
C GLY A 9 32.94 13.11 72.25
N SER A 10 33.66 11.99 72.37
CA SER A 10 33.70 10.95 71.33
C SER A 10 32.34 10.28 71.11
N ILE A 11 31.58 10.03 72.19
CA ILE A 11 30.23 9.47 72.10
C ILE A 11 29.29 10.45 71.38
N LEU A 12 29.32 11.74 71.75
CA LEU A 12 28.50 12.77 71.09
C LEU A 12 28.86 12.93 69.60
N ALA A 13 30.15 12.91 69.26
CA ALA A 13 30.59 12.95 67.87
C ALA A 13 30.09 11.70 67.09
N CYS A 14 30.18 10.51 67.69
CA CYS A 14 29.69 9.28 67.08
C CYS A 14 28.16 9.33 66.85
N MET A 15 27.39 9.80 67.83
CA MET A 15 25.94 10.00 67.68
C MET A 15 25.61 11.01 66.57
N ALA A 16 26.36 12.10 66.45
CA ALA A 16 26.18 13.08 65.38
C ALA A 16 26.46 12.48 63.99
N PHE A 17 27.53 11.68 63.85
CA PHE A 17 27.85 10.97 62.61
C PHE A 17 26.76 9.95 62.22
N VAL A 18 26.27 9.16 63.18
CA VAL A 18 25.18 8.22 62.96
C VAL A 18 23.92 8.95 62.50
N ASN A 19 23.56 10.06 63.16
CA ASN A 19 22.39 10.84 62.78
C ASN A 19 22.54 11.46 61.37
N MET A 20 23.71 12.00 61.04
CA MET A 20 23.97 12.55 59.71
C MET A 20 23.91 11.47 58.62
N PHE A 21 24.42 10.27 58.91
CA PHE A 21 24.32 9.12 58.01
C PHE A 21 22.88 8.67 57.80
N VAL A 22 22.08 8.60 58.86
CA VAL A 22 20.64 8.26 58.77
C VAL A 22 19.91 9.30 57.91
N ILE A 23 20.09 10.59 58.16
CA ILE A 23 19.46 11.67 57.39
C ILE A 23 19.87 11.59 55.90
N SER A 24 21.16 11.38 55.62
CA SER A 24 21.67 11.23 54.25
C SER A 24 21.07 10.01 53.55
N SER A 25 20.99 8.87 54.24
CA SER A 25 20.41 7.63 53.70
C SER A 25 18.91 7.76 53.39
N VAL A 26 18.16 8.48 54.25
CA VAL A 26 16.74 8.76 54.03
C VAL A 26 16.56 9.72 52.86
N ALA A 27 17.36 10.78 52.76
CA ALA A 27 17.35 11.70 51.63
C ALA A 27 17.69 11.01 50.31
N PHE A 28 18.67 10.10 50.32
CA PHE A 28 19.05 9.30 49.15
C PHE A 28 17.94 8.36 48.70
N ARG A 29 17.32 7.61 49.64
CA ARG A 29 16.16 6.76 49.34
C ARG A 29 14.97 7.55 48.82
N HIS A 30 14.71 8.73 49.38
CA HIS A 30 13.66 9.64 48.92
C HIS A 30 13.92 10.16 47.50
N SER A 31 15.17 10.50 47.18
CA SER A 31 15.60 10.91 45.84
C SER A 31 15.41 9.80 44.81
N ILE A 32 15.81 8.57 45.13
CA ILE A 32 15.57 7.40 44.28
C ILE A 32 14.06 7.15 44.08
N GLY A 33 13.27 7.21 45.17
CA GLY A 33 11.82 7.06 45.12
C GLY A 33 11.15 8.11 44.22
N LYS A 34 11.57 9.38 44.33
CA LYS A 34 11.10 10.45 43.44
C LYS A 34 11.45 10.19 41.98
N ARG A 35 12.70 9.81 41.66
CA ARG A 35 13.12 9.48 40.29
C ARG A 35 12.29 8.35 39.69
N LYS A 36 12.04 7.29 40.46
CA LYS A 36 11.20 6.17 40.04
C LYS A 36 9.76 6.59 39.81
N SER A 37 9.21 7.46 40.66
CA SER A 37 7.86 8.03 40.49
C SER A 37 7.75 8.91 39.24
N TYR A 38 8.78 9.71 38.93
CA TYR A 38 8.81 10.52 37.71
C TYR A 38 8.90 9.64 36.46
N GLN A 39 9.71 8.57 36.48
CA GLN A 39 9.79 7.61 35.37
C GLN A 39 8.45 6.91 35.13
N LEU A 40 7.83 6.36 36.18
CA LEU A 40 6.50 5.73 36.07
C LEU A 40 5.43 6.71 35.59
N GLY A 41 5.47 7.97 36.05
CA GLY A 41 4.54 9.00 35.58
C GLY A 41 4.76 9.38 34.12
N ALA A 42 6.01 9.40 33.64
CA ALA A 42 6.32 9.62 32.23
C ALA A 42 5.85 8.46 31.34
N GLU A 43 6.07 7.22 31.77
CA GLU A 43 5.61 6.01 31.09
C GLU A 43 4.07 5.97 31.00
N GLU A 44 3.37 6.27 32.10
CA GLU A 44 1.90 6.33 32.11
C GLU A 44 1.37 7.45 31.19
N TRP A 45 2.04 8.60 31.18
CA TRP A 45 1.67 9.72 30.30
C TRP A 45 1.89 9.38 28.83
N GLN A 46 2.99 8.70 28.48
CA GLN A 46 3.25 8.19 27.13
C GLN A 46 2.21 7.14 26.72
N GLN A 47 1.84 6.21 27.60
CA GLN A 47 0.79 5.24 27.32
C GLN A 47 -0.56 5.92 27.06
N ARG A 48 -0.91 6.95 27.84
CA ARG A 48 -2.14 7.74 27.63
C ARG A 48 -2.12 8.48 26.30
N LEU A 49 -0.99 9.08 25.92
CA LEU A 49 -0.83 9.73 24.62
C LEU A 49 -0.96 8.74 23.46
N ASN A 50 -0.27 7.60 23.54
CA ASN A 50 -0.37 6.54 22.52
C ASN A 50 -1.82 6.05 22.41
N THR A 51 -2.49 5.81 23.53
CA THR A 51 -3.90 5.39 23.56
C THR A 51 -4.82 6.46 22.97
N ALA A 52 -4.58 7.73 23.27
CA ALA A 52 -5.35 8.85 22.72
C ALA A 52 -5.13 9.02 21.20
N GLN A 53 -3.89 8.87 20.73
CA GLN A 53 -3.56 8.87 19.30
C GLN A 53 -4.21 7.69 18.58
N LEU A 54 -4.17 6.48 19.15
CA LEU A 54 -4.85 5.30 18.61
C LEU A 54 -6.38 5.52 18.54
N ARG A 55 -6.99 6.08 19.59
CA ARG A 55 -8.42 6.43 19.58
C ARG A 55 -8.75 7.49 18.54
N PHE A 56 -7.90 8.51 18.37
CA PHE A 56 -8.09 9.55 17.37
C PHE A 56 -7.97 8.96 15.94
N ARG A 57 -6.95 8.13 15.69
CA ARG A 57 -6.79 7.39 14.42
C ARG A 57 -8.00 6.49 14.12
N ALA A 58 -8.51 5.79 15.13
CA ALA A 58 -9.71 4.95 14.99
C ALA A 58 -10.96 5.78 14.66
N LEU A 59 -11.21 6.86 15.39
CA LEU A 59 -12.34 7.78 15.14
C LEU A 59 -12.25 8.49 13.78
N ASP A 60 -11.03 8.76 13.30
CA ASP A 60 -10.82 9.40 11.99
C ASP A 60 -11.06 8.43 10.83
N SER A 61 -10.70 7.15 11.01
CA SER A 61 -10.96 6.08 10.03
C SER A 61 -12.45 5.81 9.79
N GLU A 62 -13.30 6.10 10.78
CA GLU A 62 -14.74 5.83 10.71
C GLU A 62 -15.57 6.95 10.09
N ARG A 63 -15.03 8.17 9.85
CA ARG A 63 -15.89 9.35 9.58
C ARG A 63 -15.60 10.25 8.38
N ARG A 64 -14.66 9.95 7.46
CA ARG A 64 -14.38 10.92 6.37
C ARG A 64 -14.09 10.37 4.97
N TYR A 65 -14.51 9.16 4.62
CA TYR A 65 -14.54 8.77 3.21
C TYR A 65 -15.78 9.36 2.52
N TRP A 66 -15.59 10.06 1.40
CA TRP A 66 -16.70 10.58 0.60
C TRP A 66 -17.29 9.47 -0.28
N ALA A 67 -18.61 9.51 -0.51
CA ALA A 67 -19.26 8.65 -1.48
C ALA A 67 -19.11 9.23 -2.89
N GLY A 68 -18.88 8.38 -3.89
CA GLY A 68 -18.75 8.79 -5.29
C GLY A 68 -17.39 9.41 -5.60
N LYS A 69 -17.40 10.63 -6.17
CA LYS A 69 -16.20 11.31 -6.68
C LYS A 69 -16.05 12.68 -6.05
N ARG A 70 -14.80 13.10 -5.86
CA ARG A 70 -14.41 14.42 -5.40
C ARG A 70 -13.36 14.98 -6.35
N LYS A 71 -13.42 16.28 -6.62
CA LYS A 71 -12.50 16.97 -7.54
C LYS A 71 -11.19 17.34 -6.85
N PHE A 72 -10.09 17.12 -7.55
CA PHE A 72 -8.74 17.46 -7.11
C PHE A 72 -8.01 18.25 -8.21
N ASN A 73 -7.21 19.22 -7.80
CA ASN A 73 -6.26 19.91 -8.66
C ASN A 73 -4.92 19.15 -8.64
N VAL A 74 -4.29 18.97 -9.79
CA VAL A 74 -2.88 18.56 -9.87
C VAL A 74 -2.02 19.77 -9.52
N VAL A 75 -1.37 19.79 -8.36
CA VAL A 75 -0.57 20.95 -7.92
C VAL A 75 0.92 20.80 -8.18
N LYS A 76 1.38 19.57 -8.43
CA LYS A 76 2.77 19.28 -8.73
C LYS A 76 2.89 18.01 -9.57
N LYS A 77 3.78 18.02 -10.56
CA LYS A 77 4.13 16.88 -11.40
C LYS A 77 5.65 16.65 -11.39
N VAL A 78 6.11 15.45 -11.04
CA VAL A 78 7.54 15.14 -10.87
C VAL A 78 7.89 13.80 -11.51
N PHE A 79 8.95 13.72 -12.29
CA PHE A 79 9.51 12.43 -12.73
C PHE A 79 10.45 11.87 -11.67
N GLU A 80 10.23 10.62 -11.29
CA GLU A 80 10.83 10.02 -10.10
C GLU A 80 12.01 9.10 -10.40
N ASN A 81 12.30 8.87 -11.68
CA ASN A 81 13.42 8.06 -12.16
C ASN A 81 14.07 8.68 -13.40
N ARG A 82 15.33 8.30 -13.70
CA ARG A 82 16.10 8.90 -14.81
C ARG A 82 15.49 8.62 -16.18
N ALA A 83 14.85 7.45 -16.36
CA ALA A 83 14.14 7.11 -17.58
C ALA A 83 12.84 7.93 -17.79
N ASN A 84 12.43 8.77 -16.84
CA ASN A 84 11.15 9.50 -16.84
C ASN A 84 9.94 8.57 -17.07
N SER A 85 10.06 7.30 -16.68
CA SER A 85 9.02 6.30 -16.87
C SER A 85 8.01 6.31 -15.73
N ILE A 86 8.36 6.84 -14.56
CA ILE A 86 7.50 6.99 -13.39
C ILE A 86 7.32 8.47 -13.08
N CYS A 87 6.07 8.92 -13.02
CA CYS A 87 5.72 10.31 -12.73
C CYS A 87 4.75 10.40 -11.56
N SER A 88 5.09 11.20 -10.55
CA SER A 88 4.24 11.53 -9.41
C SER A 88 3.35 12.73 -9.68
N PHE A 89 2.10 12.61 -9.23
CA PHE A 89 1.10 13.66 -9.26
C PHE A 89 0.64 13.95 -7.83
N TYR A 90 0.75 15.22 -7.44
CA TYR A 90 0.27 15.69 -6.15
C TYR A 90 -1.12 16.27 -6.34
N LEU A 91 -2.11 15.62 -5.72
CA LEU A 91 -3.52 15.88 -5.88
C LEU A 91 -4.02 16.63 -4.64
N TYR A 92 -4.33 17.91 -4.81
CA TYR A 92 -4.86 18.77 -3.76
C TYR A 92 -6.39 18.89 -3.92
N PRO A 93 -7.20 18.75 -2.85
CA PRO A 93 -8.66 18.81 -2.96
C PRO A 93 -9.13 20.17 -3.46
N HIS A 94 -9.92 20.19 -4.54
CA HIS A 94 -10.38 21.43 -5.16
C HIS A 94 -11.30 22.26 -4.24
N ASP A 95 -12.03 21.58 -3.36
CA ASP A 95 -12.93 22.20 -2.37
C ASP A 95 -12.21 22.72 -1.11
N LEU A 96 -10.87 22.60 -1.05
CA LEU A 96 -10.00 23.03 0.05
C LEU A 96 -10.33 22.41 1.43
N LYS A 97 -11.14 21.35 1.47
CA LYS A 97 -11.46 20.64 2.72
C LYS A 97 -10.37 19.61 3.04
N PRO A 98 -10.09 19.36 4.32
CA PRO A 98 -9.06 18.40 4.72
C PRO A 98 -9.35 17.00 4.17
N LEU A 99 -8.28 16.26 3.89
CA LEU A 99 -8.34 14.87 3.47
C LEU A 99 -8.47 13.93 4.67
N PRO A 100 -9.25 12.85 4.56
CA PRO A 100 -9.23 11.77 5.54
C PRO A 100 -7.86 11.11 5.56
N ALA A 101 -7.46 10.60 6.73
CA ALA A 101 -6.33 9.70 6.81
C ALA A 101 -6.60 8.40 6.03
N TYR A 102 -5.53 7.78 5.55
CA TYR A 102 -5.56 6.45 4.91
C TYR A 102 -4.50 5.55 5.52
N ARG A 103 -4.67 4.24 5.35
CA ARG A 103 -3.69 3.26 5.82
C ARG A 103 -2.58 3.10 4.79
N PRO A 104 -1.31 3.01 5.21
CA PRO A 104 -0.18 2.94 4.29
C PRO A 104 -0.23 1.70 3.40
N GLY A 105 -0.34 1.91 2.09
CA GLY A 105 -0.53 0.85 1.09
C GLY A 105 -1.88 0.90 0.36
N GLN A 106 -2.86 1.65 0.88
CA GLN A 106 -4.14 1.87 0.19
C GLN A 106 -3.99 2.63 -1.13
N PHE A 107 -4.99 2.51 -2.00
CA PHE A 107 -5.05 3.17 -3.30
C PHE A 107 -6.25 4.11 -3.41
N ILE A 108 -6.19 5.02 -4.37
CA ILE A 108 -7.33 5.81 -4.84
C ILE A 108 -7.70 5.43 -6.27
N VAL A 109 -8.93 5.76 -6.69
CA VAL A 109 -9.37 5.58 -8.08
C VAL A 109 -9.41 6.94 -8.77
N LEU A 110 -8.57 7.13 -9.78
CA LEU A 110 -8.66 8.27 -10.69
C LEU A 110 -9.72 7.98 -11.75
N CYS A 111 -10.64 8.92 -11.94
CA CYS A 111 -11.71 8.88 -12.94
C CYS A 111 -11.42 9.97 -13.97
N LEU A 112 -11.12 9.57 -15.20
CA LEU A 112 -10.65 10.46 -16.26
C LEU A 112 -11.58 10.40 -17.47
N ASN A 113 -11.94 11.57 -17.99
CA ASN A 113 -12.66 11.69 -19.25
C ASN A 113 -11.62 11.88 -20.36
N ILE A 114 -11.21 10.79 -21.00
CA ILE A 114 -10.18 10.83 -22.04
C ILE A 114 -10.86 11.02 -23.40
N PRO A 115 -10.56 12.10 -24.15
CA PRO A 115 -11.09 12.32 -25.49
C PRO A 115 -10.61 11.25 -26.48
N ASP A 116 -11.43 10.92 -27.48
CA ASP A 116 -11.01 10.15 -28.64
C ASP A 116 -9.90 10.91 -29.39
N PRO A 117 -8.79 10.24 -29.77
CA PRO A 117 -7.79 10.84 -30.64
C PRO A 117 -8.34 11.32 -32.00
N ASP A 118 -9.36 10.65 -32.55
CA ASP A 118 -9.84 10.87 -33.92
C ASP A 118 -11.06 11.81 -34.01
N ASP A 119 -11.95 11.81 -33.00
CA ASP A 119 -13.22 12.58 -33.01
C ASP A 119 -13.25 13.67 -31.90
N HIS A 120 -12.23 13.74 -31.03
CA HIS A 120 -12.17 14.66 -29.87
C HIS A 120 -13.39 14.62 -28.92
N GLN A 121 -14.32 13.69 -29.13
CA GLN A 121 -15.45 13.42 -28.24
C GLN A 121 -14.97 12.54 -27.09
N ILE A 122 -15.48 12.78 -25.88
CA ILE A 122 -15.23 11.90 -24.74
C ILE A 122 -15.93 10.56 -25.02
N ILE A 123 -15.15 9.50 -25.30
CA ILE A 123 -15.69 8.19 -25.66
C ILE A 123 -16.35 7.55 -24.43
N ASP A 124 -15.62 7.52 -23.30
CA ASP A 124 -16.03 6.91 -22.05
C ASP A 124 -15.12 7.40 -20.89
N GLU A 125 -15.65 7.38 -19.67
CA GLU A 125 -14.85 7.64 -18.47
C GLU A 125 -13.99 6.42 -18.12
N GLU A 126 -12.68 6.62 -18.01
CA GLU A 126 -11.71 5.59 -17.66
C GLU A 126 -11.30 5.70 -16.18
N ASN A 127 -11.45 4.59 -15.46
CA ASN A 127 -11.11 4.50 -14.05
C ASN A 127 -9.85 3.67 -13.84
N ARG A 128 -8.86 4.17 -13.08
CA ARG A 128 -7.66 3.40 -12.71
C ARG A 128 -7.28 3.57 -11.25
N CYS A 129 -6.85 2.48 -10.64
CA CYS A 129 -6.38 2.42 -9.26
C CYS A 129 -4.90 2.76 -9.26
N TYR A 130 -4.50 3.65 -8.37
CA TYR A 130 -3.10 3.93 -8.09
C TYR A 130 -2.90 3.98 -6.58
N SER A 131 -1.94 3.19 -6.09
CA SER A 131 -1.54 3.22 -4.69
C SER A 131 -1.10 4.63 -4.31
N LEU A 132 -1.52 5.07 -3.14
CA LEU A 132 -1.02 6.29 -2.55
C LEU A 132 0.46 6.05 -2.23
N SER A 133 1.34 6.92 -2.74
CA SER A 133 2.79 6.72 -2.68
C SER A 133 3.49 7.57 -1.61
N ASP A 134 2.73 8.21 -0.73
CA ASP A 134 3.26 9.02 0.38
C ASP A 134 2.73 8.55 1.74
N ALA A 135 3.21 9.16 2.82
CA ALA A 135 2.58 9.06 4.13
C ALA A 135 1.25 9.83 4.15
N SER A 136 0.32 9.36 4.98
CA SER A 136 -0.98 10.00 5.15
C SER A 136 -0.83 11.41 5.73
N ASN A 137 -1.42 12.38 5.05
CA ASN A 137 -1.48 13.78 5.47
C ASN A 137 -2.87 14.37 5.13
N SER A 138 -3.17 15.56 5.66
CA SER A 138 -4.48 16.19 5.50
C SER A 138 -4.59 17.11 4.27
N GLU A 139 -3.51 17.31 3.52
CA GLU A 139 -3.40 18.35 2.50
C GLU A 139 -3.52 17.80 1.07
N TYR A 140 -2.79 16.73 0.75
CA TYR A 140 -2.76 16.17 -0.60
C TYR A 140 -2.65 14.64 -0.59
N TYR A 141 -3.03 14.05 -1.72
CA TYR A 141 -2.65 12.68 -2.07
C TYR A 141 -1.52 12.70 -3.10
N ARG A 142 -0.57 11.77 -3.00
CA ARG A 142 0.41 11.52 -4.05
C ARG A 142 0.14 10.15 -4.66
N VAL A 143 0.11 10.11 -5.99
CA VAL A 143 0.13 8.85 -6.76
C VAL A 143 1.29 8.92 -7.72
N SER A 144 1.97 7.79 -7.92
CA SER A 144 3.09 7.70 -8.86
C SER A 144 2.79 6.66 -9.92
N ILE A 145 2.78 7.10 -11.18
CA ILE A 145 2.22 6.37 -12.31
C ILE A 145 3.36 6.02 -13.24
N ARG A 146 3.47 4.73 -13.61
CA ARG A 146 4.37 4.30 -14.67
C ARG A 146 3.72 4.47 -16.04
N GLY A 147 4.38 5.18 -16.96
CA GLY A 147 4.01 5.24 -18.37
C GLY A 147 4.16 3.86 -19.01
N VAL A 148 3.18 3.44 -19.80
CA VAL A 148 3.17 2.12 -20.45
C VAL A 148 3.12 2.32 -21.96
N PRO A 149 4.23 2.69 -22.59
CA PRO A 149 4.28 2.84 -24.04
C PRO A 149 4.06 1.48 -24.73
N ALA A 150 3.72 1.52 -26.02
CA ALA A 150 3.67 0.31 -26.83
C ALA A 150 5.07 -0.33 -26.87
N PRO A 151 5.18 -1.67 -26.83
CA PRO A 151 6.47 -2.33 -26.98
C PRO A 151 7.06 -2.02 -28.36
N MET A 152 8.39 -1.88 -28.44
CA MET A 152 9.08 -1.61 -29.70
C MET A 152 8.85 -2.70 -30.76
N VAL A 153 8.66 -3.94 -30.30
CA VAL A 153 8.34 -5.09 -31.15
C VAL A 153 6.87 -5.47 -30.90
N ASN A 154 6.12 -5.71 -31.97
CA ASN A 154 4.68 -6.03 -31.93
C ASN A 154 3.80 -4.90 -31.37
N SER A 155 4.16 -3.64 -31.60
CA SER A 155 3.35 -2.46 -31.23
C SER A 155 1.92 -2.50 -31.80
N GLU A 156 1.75 -3.12 -32.97
CA GLU A 156 0.44 -3.34 -33.60
C GLU A 156 -0.44 -4.32 -32.81
N ILE A 157 0.17 -5.25 -32.07
CA ILE A 157 -0.52 -6.28 -31.28
C ILE A 157 -0.80 -5.77 -29.85
N TYR A 158 0.10 -4.95 -29.31
CA TYR A 158 0.04 -4.45 -27.94
C TYR A 158 -0.03 -2.92 -27.92
N PRO A 159 -1.24 -2.33 -27.89
CA PRO A 159 -1.39 -0.88 -27.88
C PRO A 159 -0.84 -0.28 -26.58
N PRO A 160 -0.47 1.02 -26.59
CA PRO A 160 0.00 1.72 -25.41
C PRO A 160 -1.11 1.79 -24.33
N GLY A 161 -0.69 1.86 -23.07
CA GLY A 161 -1.59 2.05 -21.93
C GLY A 161 -2.27 3.42 -21.97
N LEU A 162 -3.58 3.44 -22.23
CA LEU A 162 -4.35 4.67 -22.43
C LEU A 162 -4.21 5.67 -21.27
N VAL A 163 -4.58 5.28 -20.06
CA VAL A 163 -4.64 6.19 -18.90
C VAL A 163 -3.26 6.60 -18.41
N SER A 164 -2.31 5.65 -18.34
CA SER A 164 -0.96 5.92 -17.88
C SER A 164 -0.24 6.93 -18.77
N ASN A 165 -0.34 6.78 -20.09
CA ASN A 165 0.30 7.71 -21.01
C ASN A 165 -0.45 9.05 -21.08
N TYR A 166 -1.80 9.05 -21.01
CA TYR A 166 -2.57 10.30 -20.90
C TYR A 166 -2.16 11.13 -19.67
N MET A 167 -1.99 10.49 -18.51
CA MET A 167 -1.48 11.17 -17.31
C MET A 167 -0.09 11.77 -17.53
N HIS A 168 0.80 11.05 -18.23
CA HIS A 168 2.16 11.52 -18.51
C HIS A 168 2.20 12.65 -19.53
N GLU A 169 1.39 12.59 -20.58
CA GLU A 169 1.52 13.45 -21.75
C GLU A 169 0.58 14.65 -21.73
N GLN A 170 -0.64 14.48 -21.20
CA GLN A 170 -1.73 15.44 -21.34
C GLN A 170 -2.12 16.11 -20.02
N VAL A 171 -1.98 15.42 -18.89
CA VAL A 171 -2.27 16.00 -17.58
C VAL A 171 -1.11 16.89 -17.12
N ASN A 172 -1.43 18.13 -16.82
CA ASN A 172 -0.52 19.16 -16.36
C ASN A 172 -0.91 19.66 -14.97
N GLU A 173 -0.03 20.45 -14.36
CA GLU A 173 -0.38 21.20 -13.16
C GLU A 173 -1.57 22.12 -13.45
N GLN A 174 -2.43 22.33 -12.45
CA GLN A 174 -3.71 23.03 -12.48
C GLN A 174 -4.89 22.26 -13.09
N ASP A 175 -4.65 21.10 -13.72
CA ASP A 175 -5.75 20.27 -14.23
C ASP A 175 -6.60 19.66 -13.10
N LEU A 176 -7.88 19.42 -13.43
CA LEU A 176 -8.85 18.82 -12.53
C LEU A 176 -9.02 17.33 -12.80
N ILE A 177 -8.94 16.52 -11.74
CA ILE A 177 -9.17 15.08 -11.79
C ILE A 177 -10.23 14.69 -10.78
N ASP A 178 -11.17 13.83 -11.19
CA ASP A 178 -12.16 13.26 -10.28
C ASP A 178 -11.57 12.01 -9.59
N VAL A 179 -11.70 11.94 -8.27
CA VAL A 179 -11.07 10.92 -7.42
C VAL A 179 -12.11 10.25 -6.52
N GLN A 180 -12.10 8.92 -6.45
CA GLN A 180 -12.85 8.17 -5.44
C GLN A 180 -12.01 8.00 -4.17
N ALA A 181 -12.69 7.89 -3.02
CA ALA A 181 -12.05 7.78 -1.72
C ALA A 181 -11.03 6.62 -1.63
N PRO A 182 -9.99 6.76 -0.77
CA PRO A 182 -9.04 5.69 -0.52
C PRO A 182 -9.72 4.36 -0.16
N SER A 183 -9.18 3.27 -0.69
CA SER A 183 -9.67 1.91 -0.49
C SER A 183 -8.53 0.90 -0.62
N GLY A 184 -8.81 -0.38 -0.37
CA GLY A 184 -7.86 -1.48 -0.45
C GLY A 184 -7.47 -2.05 0.92
N ASP A 185 -7.11 -3.33 0.88
CA ASP A 185 -6.79 -4.16 2.06
C ASP A 185 -5.30 -4.48 2.19
N PHE A 186 -4.49 -4.04 1.21
CA PHE A 186 -3.04 -4.15 1.27
C PHE A 186 -2.50 -2.93 2.02
N PHE A 187 -2.41 -3.04 3.35
CA PHE A 187 -1.84 -1.99 4.17
C PHE A 187 -1.02 -2.54 5.33
N LEU A 188 -0.02 -1.76 5.75
CA LEU A 188 0.77 -2.04 6.92
C LEU A 188 0.02 -1.65 8.20
N ASP A 189 -0.05 -2.57 9.16
CA ASP A 189 -0.51 -2.24 10.51
C ASP A 189 0.61 -1.54 11.29
N THR A 190 0.42 -0.24 11.54
CA THR A 190 1.39 0.59 12.30
C THR A 190 1.18 0.50 13.80
N SER A 191 0.12 -0.16 14.29
CA SER A 191 -0.09 -0.37 15.72
C SER A 191 0.80 -1.48 16.30
N GLN A 192 1.42 -2.29 15.43
CA GLN A 192 2.30 -3.38 15.80
C GLN A 192 3.75 -3.05 15.46
N ASN A 193 4.68 -3.49 16.32
CA ASN A 193 6.12 -3.32 16.14
C ASN A 193 6.82 -4.60 15.65
N HIS A 194 6.09 -5.53 15.05
CA HIS A 194 6.69 -6.74 14.49
C HIS A 194 7.68 -6.38 13.36
N PRO A 195 8.84 -7.05 13.23
CA PRO A 195 9.76 -6.81 12.12
C PRO A 195 9.08 -6.99 10.74
N VAL A 196 9.46 -6.18 9.76
CA VAL A 196 8.84 -6.22 8.42
C VAL A 196 9.85 -6.31 7.30
N VAL A 197 9.46 -7.01 6.24
CA VAL A 197 10.18 -7.05 4.97
C VAL A 197 9.27 -6.50 3.88
N LEU A 198 9.66 -5.35 3.33
CA LEU A 198 8.94 -4.65 2.28
C LEU A 198 9.62 -4.95 0.94
N ILE A 199 8.91 -5.64 0.04
CA ILE A 199 9.46 -6.14 -1.21
C ILE A 199 8.75 -5.46 -2.39
N ALA A 200 9.52 -4.76 -3.21
CA ALA A 200 9.05 -4.00 -4.35
C ALA A 200 9.68 -4.48 -5.65
N GLY A 201 8.90 -4.52 -6.74
CA GLY A 201 9.39 -4.70 -8.11
C GLY A 201 8.92 -3.55 -9.01
N GLY A 202 9.87 -2.75 -9.51
CA GLY A 202 9.57 -1.56 -10.33
C GLY A 202 8.52 -0.64 -9.67
N VAL A 203 7.47 -0.25 -10.40
CA VAL A 203 6.41 0.64 -9.88
C VAL A 203 5.63 0.07 -8.68
N GLY A 204 5.77 -1.23 -8.38
CA GLY A 204 5.27 -1.84 -7.14
C GLY A 204 5.88 -1.24 -5.86
N VAL A 205 6.92 -0.42 -6.00
CA VAL A 205 7.47 0.40 -4.90
C VAL A 205 6.47 1.40 -4.32
N THR A 206 5.42 1.78 -5.05
CA THR A 206 4.49 2.84 -4.62
C THR A 206 3.78 2.58 -3.28
N PRO A 207 3.08 1.46 -3.04
CA PRO A 207 2.51 1.17 -1.73
C PRO A 207 3.60 0.90 -0.68
N ILE A 208 4.73 0.33 -1.08
CA ILE A 208 5.87 0.06 -0.19
C ILE A 208 6.49 1.37 0.34
N LEU A 209 6.61 2.38 -0.51
CA LEU A 209 7.09 3.70 -0.14
C LEU A 209 6.11 4.40 0.81
N SER A 210 4.80 4.24 0.61
CA SER A 210 3.81 4.75 1.56
C SER A 210 3.94 4.12 2.95
N MET A 211 4.19 2.81 3.02
CA MET A 211 4.52 2.11 4.27
C MET A 211 5.80 2.66 4.90
N LEU A 212 6.88 2.76 4.13
CA LEU A 212 8.17 3.24 4.63
C LEU A 212 8.10 4.68 5.15
N LYS A 213 7.53 5.60 4.36
CA LYS A 213 7.38 7.02 4.75
C LYS A 213 6.48 7.18 5.98
N THR A 214 5.45 6.34 6.11
CA THR A 214 4.61 6.33 7.30
C THR A 214 5.40 5.88 8.53
N LEU A 215 6.18 4.81 8.42
CA LEU A 215 7.05 4.35 9.49
C LEU A 215 8.10 5.41 9.89
N ALA A 216 8.69 6.09 8.92
CA ALA A 216 9.62 7.19 9.16
C ALA A 216 8.94 8.38 9.87
N THR A 217 7.75 8.78 9.41
CA THR A 217 6.96 9.86 10.04
C THR A 217 6.58 9.51 11.49
N GLU A 218 6.27 8.24 11.76
CA GLU A 218 5.97 7.74 13.10
C GLU A 218 7.24 7.43 13.92
N GLN A 219 8.44 7.62 13.36
CA GLN A 219 9.73 7.30 13.98
C GLN A 219 9.77 5.88 14.57
N SER A 220 9.29 4.91 13.78
CA SER A 220 9.16 3.53 14.24
C SER A 220 10.52 2.95 14.64
N SER A 221 10.55 2.26 15.78
CA SER A 221 11.71 1.50 16.24
C SER A 221 11.73 0.05 15.75
N ARG A 222 10.81 -0.33 14.85
CA ARG A 222 10.74 -1.68 14.30
C ARG A 222 11.90 -1.96 13.34
N GLU A 223 12.31 -3.21 13.26
CA GLU A 223 13.26 -3.67 12.26
C GLU A 223 12.60 -3.70 10.88
N ILE A 224 13.23 -3.06 9.90
CA ILE A 224 12.66 -2.88 8.55
C ILE A 224 13.71 -3.29 7.52
N TRP A 225 13.34 -4.22 6.64
CA TRP A 225 14.12 -4.58 5.48
C TRP A 225 13.36 -4.21 4.22
N VAL A 226 14.04 -3.55 3.28
CA VAL A 226 13.49 -3.25 1.96
C VAL A 226 14.28 -4.03 0.91
N LEU A 227 13.59 -4.78 0.07
CA LEU A 227 14.16 -5.41 -1.13
C LEU A 227 13.50 -4.81 -2.36
N TYR A 228 14.23 -4.01 -3.12
CA TYR A 228 13.70 -3.29 -4.27
C TYR A 228 14.36 -3.78 -5.57
N GLY A 229 13.63 -4.57 -6.35
CA GLY A 229 14.07 -5.04 -7.67
C GLY A 229 13.71 -4.06 -8.79
N VAL A 230 14.72 -3.61 -9.53
CA VAL A 230 14.56 -2.81 -10.76
C VAL A 230 15.49 -3.36 -11.86
N ARG A 231 15.33 -2.89 -13.10
CA ARG A 231 16.18 -3.38 -14.19
C ARG A 231 17.60 -2.84 -14.06
N ASN A 232 17.73 -1.53 -13.92
CA ASN A 232 18.98 -0.77 -13.85
C ASN A 232 18.75 0.55 -13.11
N SER A 233 19.79 1.38 -12.98
CA SER A 233 19.68 2.69 -12.34
C SER A 233 18.70 3.66 -13.04
N ASP A 234 18.42 3.47 -14.33
CA ASP A 234 17.45 4.30 -15.05
C ASP A 234 15.99 4.05 -14.61
N ASP A 235 15.72 2.83 -14.15
CA ASP A 235 14.43 2.42 -13.58
C ASP A 235 14.33 2.67 -12.07
N LEU A 236 15.46 2.96 -11.38
CA LEU A 236 15.46 3.25 -9.95
C LEU A 236 14.68 4.54 -9.65
N ALA A 237 13.66 4.42 -8.81
CA ALA A 237 12.80 5.54 -8.41
C ALA A 237 12.89 5.80 -6.90
N PHE A 238 12.67 7.06 -6.50
CA PHE A 238 12.56 7.49 -5.09
C PHE A 238 13.84 7.31 -4.25
N GLU A 239 15.01 7.38 -4.87
CA GLU A 239 16.30 7.23 -4.18
C GLU A 239 16.44 8.23 -3.03
N THR A 240 16.04 9.49 -3.24
CA THR A 240 16.04 10.53 -2.20
C THR A 240 15.16 10.15 -1.01
N GLU A 241 13.94 9.70 -1.23
CA GLU A 241 13.04 9.33 -0.13
C GLU A 241 13.53 8.09 0.65
N PHE A 242 14.24 7.17 -0.02
CA PHE A 242 14.91 6.06 0.67
C PHE A 242 16.05 6.57 1.57
N GLN A 243 16.85 7.53 1.11
CA GLN A 243 17.90 8.15 1.94
C GLN A 243 17.32 8.92 3.13
N GLU A 244 16.27 9.73 2.93
CA GLU A 244 15.56 10.44 4.00
C GLU A 244 14.99 9.45 5.05
N SER A 245 14.50 8.30 4.59
CA SER A 245 14.00 7.24 5.48
C SER A 245 15.13 6.62 6.30
N LEU A 246 16.33 6.44 5.73
CA LEU A 246 17.51 5.94 6.44
C LEU A 246 18.01 6.91 7.51
N GLU A 247 17.89 8.21 7.29
CA GLU A 247 18.23 9.23 8.28
C GLU A 247 17.29 9.18 9.50
N THR A 248 16.04 8.79 9.30
CA THR A 248 15.00 8.78 10.35
C THR A 248 14.88 7.42 11.05
N LEU A 249 15.06 6.31 10.32
CA LEU A 249 14.84 4.95 10.81
C LEU A 249 16.18 4.25 11.05
N GLU A 250 16.57 4.10 12.32
CA GLU A 250 17.86 3.50 12.69
C GLU A 250 17.98 2.03 12.26
N GLN A 251 16.89 1.26 12.34
CA GLN A 251 16.84 -0.17 12.03
C GLN A 251 16.38 -0.48 10.59
N LEU A 252 16.44 0.52 9.69
CA LEU A 252 16.16 0.34 8.28
C LEU A 252 17.39 -0.17 7.52
N ARG A 253 17.19 -1.22 6.72
CA ARG A 253 18.16 -1.73 5.74
C ARG A 253 17.49 -1.84 4.38
N ILE A 254 18.18 -1.39 3.34
CA ILE A 254 17.66 -1.35 1.97
C ILE A 254 18.61 -2.11 1.05
N TYR A 255 18.05 -2.97 0.22
CA TYR A 255 18.75 -3.71 -0.83
C TYR A 255 18.09 -3.41 -2.16
N VAL A 256 18.79 -2.69 -3.03
CA VAL A 256 18.38 -2.43 -4.41
C VAL A 256 19.02 -3.48 -5.30
N ILE A 257 18.22 -4.23 -6.05
CA ILE A 257 18.68 -5.33 -6.90
C ILE A 257 18.46 -4.97 -8.37
N TYR A 258 19.53 -4.92 -9.15
CA TYR A 258 19.52 -4.65 -10.59
C TYR A 258 19.58 -5.96 -11.39
N SER A 259 18.55 -6.22 -12.22
CA SER A 259 18.47 -7.44 -13.03
C SER A 259 19.09 -7.34 -14.42
N ASP A 260 19.31 -6.12 -14.92
CA ASP A 260 19.73 -5.80 -16.30
C ASP A 260 20.66 -4.58 -16.28
N VAL A 261 21.84 -4.81 -15.71
CA VAL A 261 22.85 -3.80 -15.30
C VAL A 261 23.37 -3.01 -16.50
N MET A 262 23.43 -1.68 -16.37
CA MET A 262 24.02 -0.77 -17.34
C MET A 262 25.51 -0.50 -17.05
N PRO A 263 26.30 -0.07 -18.04
CA PRO A 263 27.73 0.23 -17.85
C PRO A 263 28.01 1.28 -16.76
N ASP A 264 27.09 2.22 -16.57
CA ASP A 264 27.21 3.31 -15.59
C ASP A 264 26.59 2.94 -14.23
N ASP A 265 26.05 1.73 -14.07
CA ASP A 265 25.56 1.23 -12.79
C ASP A 265 26.76 0.86 -11.91
N CYS A 266 27.22 1.82 -11.11
CA CYS A 266 28.25 1.59 -10.10
C CYS A 266 27.65 1.18 -8.75
N ASP A 267 28.49 0.52 -7.96
CA ASP A 267 28.19 0.23 -6.57
C ASP A 267 28.13 1.55 -5.77
N ASN A 268 26.92 2.06 -5.55
CA ASN A 268 26.62 3.22 -4.71
C ASN A 268 26.27 2.80 -3.27
N SER A 269 26.74 1.64 -2.82
CA SER A 269 26.40 1.13 -1.50
C SER A 269 26.95 1.98 -0.36
N ASN A 270 26.18 2.03 0.72
CA ASN A 270 26.59 2.51 2.04
C ASN A 270 26.18 1.47 3.10
N ASP A 271 26.57 1.66 4.37
CA ASP A 271 26.37 0.68 5.45
C ASP A 271 24.94 0.12 5.59
N ARG A 272 23.91 0.85 5.15
CA ARG A 272 22.50 0.46 5.29
C ARG A 272 21.72 0.41 3.96
N MET A 273 22.28 0.86 2.86
CA MET A 273 21.72 0.76 1.52
C MET A 273 22.72 0.09 0.59
N GLN A 274 22.39 -1.12 0.14
CA GLN A 274 23.25 -1.94 -0.70
C GLN A 274 22.67 -2.00 -2.12
N HIS A 275 23.53 -1.87 -3.12
CA HIS A 275 23.20 -2.03 -4.54
C HIS A 275 23.83 -3.31 -5.06
N GLU A 276 23.02 -4.27 -5.47
CA GLU A 276 23.47 -5.59 -5.87
C GLU A 276 22.90 -6.00 -7.22
N PHE A 277 23.49 -7.04 -7.81
CA PHE A 277 23.11 -7.54 -9.13
C PHE A 277 22.34 -8.87 -9.03
N GLY A 278 21.43 -9.09 -9.98
CA GLY A 278 20.64 -10.31 -10.10
C GLY A 278 19.14 -10.07 -9.96
N TYR A 279 18.43 -11.00 -9.32
CA TYR A 279 16.98 -10.91 -9.14
C TYR A 279 16.62 -10.74 -7.67
N ALA A 280 15.57 -9.97 -7.40
CA ALA A 280 14.95 -9.89 -6.09
C ALA A 280 14.11 -11.16 -5.85
N ASP A 281 14.78 -12.21 -5.37
CA ASP A 281 14.20 -13.55 -5.17
C ASP A 281 14.37 -14.07 -3.73
N ILE A 282 13.91 -15.30 -3.49
CA ILE A 282 13.99 -15.94 -2.18
C ILE A 282 15.43 -16.19 -1.74
N SER A 283 16.32 -16.53 -2.68
CA SER A 283 17.74 -16.77 -2.39
C SER A 283 18.40 -15.50 -1.84
N ARG A 284 18.06 -14.35 -2.44
CA ARG A 284 18.52 -13.05 -1.96
C ARG A 284 17.99 -12.77 -0.56
N LEU A 285 16.71 -12.98 -0.30
CA LEU A 285 16.13 -12.79 1.05
C LEU A 285 16.82 -13.67 2.10
N GLN A 286 17.05 -14.95 1.78
CA GLN A 286 17.74 -15.88 2.67
C GLN A 286 19.19 -15.48 2.96
N SER A 287 19.85 -14.77 2.02
CA SER A 287 21.22 -14.31 2.21
C SER A 287 21.33 -13.05 3.07
N ILE A 288 20.30 -12.20 3.08
CA ILE A 288 20.34 -10.89 3.78
C ILE A 288 19.64 -10.93 5.14
N LEU A 289 18.59 -11.76 5.29
CA LEU A 289 17.80 -11.81 6.51
C LEU A 289 18.39 -12.79 7.53
N PRO A 290 18.50 -12.41 8.81
CA PRO A 290 18.97 -13.30 9.87
C PRO A 290 18.05 -14.52 10.13
N CYS A 291 16.76 -14.38 9.86
CA CYS A 291 15.76 -15.43 10.00
C CYS A 291 14.57 -15.18 9.05
N ASN A 292 13.47 -15.93 9.20
CA ASN A 292 12.25 -15.81 8.38
C ASN A 292 11.03 -15.29 9.16
N ASN A 293 11.21 -14.89 10.42
CA ASN A 293 10.13 -14.47 11.31
C ASN A 293 9.84 -12.96 11.15
N TYR A 294 9.23 -12.61 10.02
CA TYR A 294 8.86 -11.25 9.65
C TYR A 294 7.46 -11.25 9.03
N GLU A 295 6.80 -10.08 9.01
CA GLU A 295 5.70 -9.85 8.08
C GLU A 295 6.25 -9.37 6.73
N TYR A 296 5.82 -10.00 5.65
CA TYR A 296 6.25 -9.72 4.28
C TYR A 296 5.15 -8.95 3.53
N TYR A 297 5.51 -7.83 2.91
CA TYR A 297 4.62 -7.05 2.05
C TYR A 297 5.23 -7.01 0.65
N ILE A 298 4.56 -7.63 -0.32
CA ILE A 298 5.10 -7.85 -1.67
C ILE A 298 4.24 -7.14 -2.70
N CYS A 299 4.85 -6.27 -3.50
CA CYS A 299 4.18 -5.65 -4.64
C CYS A 299 5.13 -5.54 -5.85
N GLY A 300 4.73 -6.10 -6.99
CA GLY A 300 5.57 -6.11 -8.18
C GLY A 300 4.99 -6.92 -9.34
N PRO A 301 5.83 -7.32 -10.30
CA PRO A 301 5.42 -8.17 -11.42
C PRO A 301 4.90 -9.54 -10.94
N GLY A 302 3.85 -10.06 -11.58
CA GLY A 302 3.24 -11.35 -11.24
C GLY A 302 4.22 -12.52 -11.08
N PRO A 303 5.15 -12.74 -12.02
CA PRO A 303 6.16 -13.81 -11.90
C PRO A 303 7.06 -13.67 -10.66
N MET A 304 7.48 -12.44 -10.34
CA MET A 304 8.31 -12.16 -9.16
C MET A 304 7.52 -12.45 -7.87
N MET A 305 6.29 -11.96 -7.77
CA MET A 305 5.46 -12.18 -6.58
C MET A 305 5.13 -13.66 -6.39
N THR A 306 4.82 -14.38 -7.47
CA THR A 306 4.53 -15.82 -7.42
C THR A 306 5.74 -16.60 -6.92
N ALA A 307 6.92 -16.33 -7.48
CA ALA A 307 8.17 -16.99 -7.09
C ALA A 307 8.54 -16.71 -5.62
N LEU A 308 8.43 -15.44 -5.19
CA LEU A 308 8.69 -15.05 -3.80
C LEU A 308 7.70 -15.69 -2.83
N ARG A 309 6.39 -15.69 -3.14
CA ARG A 309 5.37 -16.29 -2.27
C ARG A 309 5.62 -17.78 -2.09
N HIS A 310 5.86 -18.52 -3.18
CA HIS A 310 6.21 -19.95 -3.07
C HIS A 310 7.49 -20.16 -2.28
N GLY A 311 8.55 -19.39 -2.57
CA GLY A 311 9.82 -19.49 -1.84
C GLY A 311 9.69 -19.20 -0.34
N LEU A 312 8.87 -18.22 0.06
CA LEU A 312 8.61 -17.90 1.47
C LEU A 312 7.85 -19.01 2.18
N LEU A 313 6.84 -19.59 1.53
CA LEU A 313 6.10 -20.75 2.06
C LEU A 313 7.02 -21.97 2.23
N ASP A 314 7.85 -22.26 1.22
CA ASP A 314 8.84 -23.34 1.27
C ASP A 314 9.91 -23.09 2.36
N TRP A 315 10.23 -21.82 2.62
CA TRP A 315 11.10 -21.41 3.72
C TRP A 315 10.41 -21.46 5.10
N GLY A 316 9.11 -21.81 5.16
CA GLY A 316 8.36 -21.99 6.40
C GLY A 316 7.69 -20.74 6.94
N VAL A 317 7.59 -19.67 6.15
CA VAL A 317 6.82 -18.47 6.54
C VAL A 317 5.33 -18.79 6.50
N PRO A 318 4.55 -18.50 7.56
CA PRO A 318 3.11 -18.70 7.54
C PRO A 318 2.42 -17.83 6.49
N ASP A 319 1.44 -18.37 5.75
CA ASP A 319 0.72 -17.64 4.69
C ASP A 319 0.09 -16.32 5.18
N ARG A 320 -0.38 -16.28 6.44
CA ARG A 320 -0.93 -15.07 7.07
C ARG A 320 0.06 -13.90 7.18
N ASP A 321 1.36 -14.21 7.20
CA ASP A 321 2.43 -13.24 7.33
C ASP A 321 2.96 -12.80 5.95
N ILE A 322 2.39 -13.34 4.85
CA ILE A 322 2.74 -12.99 3.47
C ILE A 322 1.59 -12.19 2.84
N LYS A 323 1.71 -10.86 2.84
CA LYS A 323 0.75 -9.93 2.24
C LYS A 323 1.24 -9.50 0.87
N TYR A 324 0.36 -9.45 -0.11
CA TYR A 324 0.75 -9.04 -1.46
C TYR A 324 -0.36 -8.26 -2.20
N GLU A 325 0.07 -7.39 -3.11
CA GLU A 325 -0.83 -6.67 -4.01
C GLU A 325 -0.35 -6.73 -5.46
N GLN A 326 -1.28 -7.06 -6.36
CA GLN A 326 -1.03 -7.19 -7.78
C GLN A 326 -1.78 -6.13 -8.58
N PHE A 327 -1.04 -5.35 -9.37
CA PHE A 327 -1.59 -4.26 -10.19
C PHE A 327 -2.21 -4.71 -11.50
N THR A 328 -1.71 -5.81 -12.08
CA THR A 328 -2.23 -6.37 -13.33
C THR A 328 -2.89 -7.71 -13.03
N PRO A 329 -4.18 -7.90 -13.33
CA PRO A 329 -4.82 -9.20 -13.15
C PRO A 329 -4.01 -10.28 -13.88
N GLU A 330 -3.84 -11.45 -13.26
CA GLU A 330 -3.19 -12.57 -13.93
C GLU A 330 -3.85 -12.79 -15.29
N ARG A 331 -3.03 -12.88 -16.34
CA ARG A 331 -3.47 -13.59 -17.54
C ARG A 331 -3.64 -15.04 -17.08
N PRO A 332 -4.78 -15.69 -17.32
CA PRO A 332 -4.85 -17.13 -17.12
C PRO A 332 -3.71 -17.72 -17.95
N SER A 333 -2.80 -18.41 -17.29
CA SER A 333 -1.80 -19.19 -18.00
C SER A 333 -2.56 -20.34 -18.69
N PRO A 334 -2.16 -20.79 -19.89
CA PRO A 334 -2.72 -22.01 -20.48
C PRO A 334 -2.44 -23.28 -19.66
N GLN A 335 -1.81 -23.16 -18.48
CA GLN A 335 -1.37 -24.26 -17.62
C GLN A 335 -1.97 -24.19 -16.21
N SER A 336 -2.83 -23.20 -15.90
CA SER A 336 -3.71 -23.26 -14.72
C SER A 336 -4.96 -24.09 -15.04
N ASP A 337 -4.75 -25.33 -15.48
CA ASP A 337 -5.80 -26.36 -15.66
C ASP A 337 -6.04 -27.15 -14.36
N ALA A 338 -5.56 -26.66 -13.21
CA ALA A 338 -5.77 -27.29 -11.93
C ALA A 338 -6.55 -26.36 -10.99
N LEU A 339 -7.83 -26.71 -10.86
CA LEU A 339 -8.85 -26.27 -9.89
C LEU A 339 -9.81 -25.15 -10.33
N VAL A 340 -10.44 -25.33 -11.50
CA VAL A 340 -11.88 -25.03 -11.64
C VAL A 340 -12.63 -26.34 -11.40
N SER A 341 -12.99 -26.61 -10.15
CA SER A 341 -13.94 -27.67 -9.78
C SER A 341 -14.70 -27.15 -8.56
N THR A 342 -16.02 -27.01 -8.52
CA THR A 342 -17.10 -27.64 -9.27
C THR A 342 -18.31 -26.72 -9.16
N ASP A 343 -18.84 -26.23 -10.28
CA ASP A 343 -20.29 -26.10 -10.37
C ASP A 343 -20.72 -26.41 -11.81
N GLN A 344 -21.88 -27.04 -11.92
CA GLN A 344 -22.39 -27.63 -13.16
C GLN A 344 -22.41 -26.58 -14.27
N GLY A 345 -22.32 -27.00 -15.54
CA GLY A 345 -22.34 -26.14 -16.73
C GLY A 345 -23.65 -25.34 -16.93
N HIS A 346 -24.07 -24.60 -15.93
CA HIS A 346 -25.19 -23.69 -15.93
C HIS A 346 -24.83 -22.48 -16.77
N VAL A 347 -25.59 -22.35 -17.84
CA VAL A 347 -25.50 -21.22 -18.73
C VAL A 347 -26.61 -20.25 -18.34
N PHE A 348 -26.23 -19.13 -17.74
CA PHE A 348 -27.17 -18.08 -17.34
C PHE A 348 -27.27 -17.01 -18.42
N SER A 349 -28.44 -16.42 -18.59
CA SER A 349 -28.66 -15.27 -19.44
C SER A 349 -28.30 -13.99 -18.69
N VAL A 350 -27.38 -13.20 -19.24
CA VAL A 350 -27.01 -11.88 -18.74
C VAL A 350 -27.48 -10.83 -19.74
N SER A 351 -28.38 -9.97 -19.29
CA SER A 351 -28.96 -8.92 -20.12
C SER A 351 -28.68 -7.54 -19.55
N PHE A 352 -28.59 -6.56 -20.44
CA PHE A 352 -28.18 -5.19 -20.14
C PHE A 352 -29.28 -4.21 -20.52
N SER A 353 -29.77 -3.42 -19.57
CA SER A 353 -30.93 -2.54 -19.78
C SER A 353 -30.65 -1.36 -20.72
N ILE A 354 -29.44 -0.79 -20.68
CA ILE A 354 -29.06 0.41 -21.43
C ILE A 354 -28.58 0.00 -22.82
N SER A 355 -27.66 -0.97 -22.89
CA SER A 355 -27.15 -1.43 -24.19
C SER A 355 -28.15 -2.31 -24.95
N LYS A 356 -29.19 -2.82 -24.27
CA LYS A 356 -30.18 -3.78 -24.79
C LYS A 356 -29.57 -5.06 -25.34
N LYS A 357 -28.36 -5.41 -24.91
CA LYS A 357 -27.66 -6.63 -25.33
C LYS A 357 -27.87 -7.72 -24.30
N THR A 358 -27.93 -8.95 -24.78
CA THR A 358 -28.05 -10.16 -23.97
C THR A 358 -27.03 -11.17 -24.44
N PHE A 359 -26.36 -11.82 -23.49
CA PHE A 359 -25.42 -12.90 -23.79
C PHE A 359 -25.58 -14.03 -22.80
N LYS A 360 -25.14 -15.22 -23.23
CA LYS A 360 -25.08 -16.41 -22.40
C LYS A 360 -23.74 -16.41 -21.67
N TRP A 361 -23.79 -16.44 -20.34
CA TRP A 361 -22.64 -16.48 -19.46
C TRP A 361 -22.34 -17.93 -19.08
N SER A 362 -21.06 -18.28 -19.06
CA SER A 362 -20.50 -19.51 -18.50
C SER A 362 -19.29 -19.14 -17.63
N SER A 363 -18.85 -20.07 -16.79
CA SER A 363 -17.76 -19.88 -15.82
C SER A 363 -16.38 -19.59 -16.42
N GLU A 364 -16.23 -19.62 -17.75
CA GLU A 364 -14.94 -19.37 -18.42
C GLU A 364 -14.45 -17.92 -18.28
N LYS A 365 -15.36 -16.95 -18.16
CA LYS A 365 -15.02 -15.51 -18.15
C LYS A 365 -15.96 -14.73 -17.25
N SER A 366 -15.44 -13.70 -16.57
CA SER A 366 -16.28 -12.78 -15.80
C SER A 366 -17.28 -12.03 -16.71
N ILE A 367 -18.40 -11.61 -16.13
CA ILE A 367 -19.43 -10.79 -16.81
C ILE A 367 -18.80 -9.58 -17.48
N TYR A 368 -17.89 -8.89 -16.77
CA TYR A 368 -17.13 -7.75 -17.31
C TYR A 368 -16.27 -8.14 -18.53
N ALA A 369 -15.53 -9.26 -18.47
CA ALA A 369 -14.68 -9.66 -19.58
C ALA A 369 -15.50 -9.98 -20.85
N LEU A 370 -16.69 -10.57 -20.67
CA LEU A 370 -17.62 -10.82 -21.76
C LEU A 370 -18.22 -9.53 -22.32
N SER A 371 -18.61 -8.59 -21.45
CA SER A 371 -19.16 -7.28 -21.83
C SER A 371 -18.19 -6.48 -22.73
N ARG A 372 -16.88 -6.64 -22.50
CA ARG A 372 -15.79 -5.99 -23.25
C ARG A 372 -15.38 -6.71 -24.54
N SER A 373 -15.85 -7.93 -24.77
CA SER A 373 -15.43 -8.69 -25.95
C SER A 373 -15.86 -7.98 -27.26
N LYS A 374 -15.06 -8.13 -28.32
CA LYS A 374 -15.33 -7.55 -29.66
C LYS A 374 -16.73 -7.88 -30.20
N LYS A 375 -17.31 -8.99 -29.74
CA LYS A 375 -18.66 -9.46 -30.13
C LYS A 375 -19.78 -8.60 -29.53
N PHE A 376 -19.60 -8.07 -28.32
CA PHE A 376 -20.66 -7.35 -27.61
C PHE A 376 -20.40 -5.85 -27.49
N LYS A 377 -19.14 -5.39 -27.38
CA LYS A 377 -18.78 -3.95 -27.29
C LYS A 377 -19.72 -3.15 -26.38
N THR A 378 -19.99 -3.63 -25.16
CA THR A 378 -20.72 -2.85 -24.15
C THR A 378 -19.70 -2.19 -23.24
N ASN A 379 -19.31 -0.96 -23.54
CA ASN A 379 -18.30 -0.24 -22.75
C ASN A 379 -18.82 0.31 -21.42
N ARG A 380 -20.11 0.13 -21.12
CA ARG A 380 -20.79 0.79 -20.00
C ARG A 380 -20.39 0.29 -18.62
N ILE A 381 -19.91 -0.95 -18.51
CA ILE A 381 -19.32 -1.43 -17.25
C ILE A 381 -17.93 -0.83 -17.10
N LYS A 382 -17.83 0.12 -16.17
CA LYS A 382 -16.57 0.73 -15.72
C LYS A 382 -15.76 -0.31 -14.94
N TYR A 383 -14.45 -0.13 -14.84
CA TYR A 383 -13.60 -1.07 -14.13
C TYR A 383 -12.29 -0.39 -13.73
N SER A 384 -11.61 -1.01 -12.77
CA SER A 384 -10.23 -0.66 -12.46
C SER A 384 -9.46 -1.89 -11.96
N CYS A 385 -9.57 -2.25 -10.67
CA CYS A 385 -8.75 -3.33 -10.07
C CYS A 385 -9.04 -4.74 -10.62
N LYS A 386 -10.27 -5.00 -11.09
CA LYS A 386 -10.80 -6.32 -11.49
C LYS A 386 -10.67 -7.43 -10.43
N GLN A 387 -10.55 -7.06 -9.16
CA GLN A 387 -10.38 -7.97 -8.02
C GLN A 387 -11.46 -7.77 -6.94
N GLY A 388 -12.53 -7.02 -7.23
CA GLY A 388 -13.59 -6.73 -6.25
C GLY A 388 -13.24 -5.71 -5.15
N LYS A 389 -12.06 -5.10 -5.21
CA LYS A 389 -11.54 -4.21 -4.15
C LYS A 389 -11.96 -2.73 -4.31
N CYS A 390 -12.06 -2.23 -5.54
CA CYS A 390 -12.20 -0.80 -5.80
C CYS A 390 -13.64 -0.30 -6.05
N GLY A 391 -14.60 -1.20 -6.23
CA GLY A 391 -16.00 -0.84 -6.52
C GLY A 391 -16.26 -0.19 -7.89
N SER A 392 -15.24 0.08 -8.72
CA SER A 392 -15.43 0.81 -9.99
C SER A 392 -16.35 0.10 -10.99
N CYS A 393 -16.51 -1.22 -10.90
CA CYS A 393 -17.44 -1.98 -11.74
C CYS A 393 -18.85 -2.12 -11.15
N MET A 394 -19.13 -1.49 -10.00
CA MET A 394 -20.42 -1.62 -9.34
C MET A 394 -21.56 -1.28 -10.30
N THR A 395 -22.46 -2.23 -10.49
CA THR A 395 -23.57 -2.17 -11.44
C THR A 395 -24.84 -2.62 -10.74
N ALA A 396 -25.93 -1.88 -10.91
CA ALA A 396 -27.21 -2.24 -10.30
C ALA A 396 -27.81 -3.49 -10.95
N VAL A 397 -28.31 -4.40 -10.12
CA VAL A 397 -29.04 -5.60 -10.52
C VAL A 397 -30.53 -5.24 -10.53
N LYS A 398 -31.13 -5.19 -11.73
CA LYS A 398 -32.56 -4.93 -11.91
C LYS A 398 -33.40 -6.17 -11.61
N SER A 399 -32.89 -7.36 -11.94
CA SER A 399 -33.51 -8.65 -11.62
C SER A 399 -32.48 -9.77 -11.60
N GLY A 400 -32.80 -10.86 -10.90
CA GLY A 400 -31.93 -12.02 -10.73
C GLY A 400 -31.02 -11.91 -9.51
N SER A 401 -30.11 -12.87 -9.38
CA SER A 401 -29.23 -13.06 -8.23
C SER A 401 -27.80 -13.33 -8.66
N VAL A 402 -26.85 -12.86 -7.86
CA VAL A 402 -25.42 -13.08 -8.05
C VAL A 402 -24.80 -13.58 -6.76
N GLU A 403 -23.69 -14.29 -6.89
CA GLU A 403 -22.89 -14.86 -5.83
C GLU A 403 -21.41 -14.54 -6.03
N TYR A 404 -20.63 -14.78 -4.98
CA TYR A 404 -19.18 -14.56 -4.94
C TYR A 404 -18.50 -15.82 -4.41
N PRO A 405 -18.46 -16.91 -5.19
CA PRO A 405 -17.97 -18.20 -4.69
C PRO A 405 -16.46 -18.17 -4.39
N ASP A 406 -15.66 -17.54 -5.24
CA ASP A 406 -14.20 -17.59 -5.15
C ASP A 406 -13.59 -16.48 -4.29
N ILE A 407 -14.04 -15.24 -4.52
CA ILE A 407 -13.45 -14.04 -3.92
C ILE A 407 -14.58 -13.19 -3.33
N GLN A 408 -14.57 -13.02 -2.01
CA GLN A 408 -15.49 -12.11 -1.35
C GLN A 408 -15.11 -10.64 -1.67
N PRO A 409 -16.09 -9.79 -2.02
CA PRO A 409 -15.83 -8.39 -2.27
C PRO A 409 -15.43 -7.69 -0.96
N SER A 410 -14.29 -7.00 -0.96
CA SER A 410 -13.83 -6.22 0.18
C SER A 410 -14.15 -4.72 0.06
N PHE A 411 -14.77 -4.29 -1.04
CA PHE A 411 -15.18 -2.91 -1.23
C PHE A 411 -16.24 -2.49 -0.19
N PRO A 412 -15.95 -1.51 0.69
CA PRO A 412 -16.78 -1.21 1.85
C PRO A 412 -18.15 -0.59 1.51
N ASN A 413 -18.29 -0.02 0.31
CA ASN A 413 -19.49 0.72 -0.10
C ASN A 413 -20.32 -0.02 -1.17
N LEU A 414 -20.32 -1.36 -1.15
CA LEU A 414 -21.17 -2.14 -2.05
C LEU A 414 -22.65 -1.91 -1.69
N VAL A 415 -23.40 -1.32 -2.63
CA VAL A 415 -24.81 -0.96 -2.41
C VAL A 415 -25.70 -2.20 -2.56
N ASN A 416 -26.65 -2.39 -1.64
CA ASN A 416 -27.67 -3.45 -1.74
C ASN A 416 -28.41 -3.37 -3.08
N GLY A 417 -28.56 -4.53 -3.75
CA GLY A 417 -29.12 -4.59 -5.09
C GLY A 417 -28.14 -4.21 -6.21
N SER A 418 -26.85 -4.08 -5.92
CA SER A 418 -25.77 -3.96 -6.91
C SER A 418 -24.81 -5.14 -6.83
N CYS A 419 -24.06 -5.37 -7.91
CA CYS A 419 -23.03 -6.40 -7.99
C CYS A 419 -21.71 -5.84 -8.51
N LEU A 420 -20.62 -6.62 -8.38
CA LEU A 420 -19.32 -6.35 -8.98
C LEU A 420 -19.06 -7.32 -10.15
N PRO A 421 -19.43 -6.99 -11.40
CA PRO A 421 -19.31 -7.86 -12.58
C PRO A 421 -17.89 -8.33 -12.92
N CYS A 422 -16.87 -7.76 -12.27
CA CYS A 422 -15.49 -8.22 -12.44
C CYS A 422 -15.20 -9.55 -11.73
N ILE A 423 -15.94 -9.88 -10.65
CA ILE A 423 -15.75 -11.08 -9.84
C ILE A 423 -17.05 -11.82 -9.49
N CYS A 424 -18.22 -11.21 -9.66
CA CYS A 424 -19.48 -11.87 -9.34
C CYS A 424 -19.86 -12.94 -10.39
N VAL A 425 -20.52 -13.98 -9.92
CA VAL A 425 -21.06 -15.10 -10.71
C VAL A 425 -22.58 -15.05 -10.63
N PRO A 426 -23.33 -15.16 -11.73
CA PRO A 426 -24.79 -15.25 -11.68
C PRO A 426 -25.24 -16.58 -11.07
N SER A 427 -26.25 -16.56 -10.20
CA SER A 427 -26.95 -17.76 -9.71
C SER A 427 -28.35 -17.94 -10.29
N SER A 428 -28.79 -16.97 -11.10
CA SER A 428 -29.99 -17.03 -11.94
C SER A 428 -29.78 -16.16 -13.20
N ASP A 429 -30.76 -16.13 -14.10
CA ASP A 429 -30.75 -15.17 -15.20
C ASP A 429 -30.80 -13.74 -14.64
N ILE A 430 -29.84 -12.90 -15.03
CA ILE A 430 -29.66 -11.56 -14.47
C ILE A 430 -29.93 -10.45 -15.51
N HIS A 431 -30.49 -9.35 -15.02
CA HIS A 431 -30.65 -8.10 -15.76
C HIS A 431 -29.89 -6.98 -15.05
N LEU A 432 -28.90 -6.41 -15.72
CA LEU A 432 -27.99 -5.40 -15.19
C LEU A 432 -28.25 -4.02 -15.81
N GLU A 433 -28.07 -2.97 -15.01
CA GLU A 433 -28.17 -1.58 -15.47
C GLU A 433 -26.89 -1.10 -16.18
N ALA A 434 -26.62 -1.65 -17.37
CA ALA A 434 -25.47 -1.30 -18.20
C ALA A 434 -25.77 -1.39 -19.71
#